data_AF-A0A367YD67-F1
#
_entry.id   AF-A0A367YD67-F1
#
_cell.length_a   1.000
_cell.length_b   1.000
_cell.length_c   1.000
_cell.angle_alpha   90.00
_cell.angle_beta   90.00
_cell.angle_gamma   90.00
#
_symmetry.space_group_name_H-M   'P 1'
#
loop_
_entity.id
_entity.type
_entity.pdbx_description
1 polymer ?
#
loop_
_entity_poly.entity_id
_entity_poly.type
_entity_poly.pdbx_seq_one_letter_code
_entity_poly.pdbx_strand_id
1 'polypeptide(L)'
;MTRIRIVSPTFIPAKHYERYQSLKELDAGIMMTVDFGFLPQSLEILKIEELYEIAEPPRAEVPQNLKVFKAGVRNALKTYLNLVHQMKNLEVLKICDSPLANIDDLKLPESKIKKLSLVSCQYLTKFSSLLRFPNSKRLLLDNCRFPLELFQDESGLAKLRTFKFKTKMPLV
;
A
#
# COMPACT_ATOMS: atom_id res chain seq x y z
N MET A 1 -7.25 -18.17 -14.57
CA MET A 1 -7.09 -17.01 -13.67
C MET A 1 -7.69 -15.79 -14.36
N THR A 2 -8.82 -15.27 -13.88
CA THR A 2 -9.47 -14.12 -14.51
C THR A 2 -8.82 -12.84 -14.03
N ARG A 3 -8.23 -12.09 -14.96
CA ARG A 3 -7.55 -10.82 -14.73
C ARG A 3 -8.26 -9.75 -15.55
N ILE A 4 -8.70 -8.68 -14.89
CA ILE A 4 -9.29 -7.53 -15.57
C ILE A 4 -8.33 -6.37 -15.35
N ARG A 5 -7.86 -5.80 -16.45
CA ARG A 5 -7.00 -4.62 -16.43
C ARG A 5 -7.76 -3.48 -17.06
N ILE A 6 -7.99 -2.42 -16.29
CA ILE A 6 -8.77 -1.28 -16.75
C ILE A 6 -7.79 -0.13 -16.86
N VAL A 7 -7.18 -0.04 -18.04
CA VAL A 7 -6.06 0.85 -18.36
C VAL A 7 -6.58 2.06 -19.12
N SER A 8 -7.34 2.91 -18.44
CA SER A 8 -7.77 4.21 -18.95
C SER A 8 -8.31 5.01 -17.77
N PRO A 9 -8.11 6.35 -17.68
CA PRO A 9 -8.59 7.15 -16.55
C PRO A 9 -10.11 7.29 -16.66
N THR A 10 -10.81 6.20 -16.36
CA THR A 10 -12.26 6.15 -16.30
C THR A 10 -12.60 5.66 -14.92
N PHE A 11 -13.28 6.54 -14.19
CA PHE A 11 -13.98 6.15 -12.99
C PHE A 11 -14.95 5.02 -13.35
N ILE A 12 -14.82 3.89 -12.67
CA ILE A 12 -15.76 2.79 -12.82
C ILE A 12 -16.75 2.87 -11.66
N PRO A 13 -18.05 3.04 -11.94
CA PRO A 13 -19.03 3.06 -10.88
C PRO A 13 -18.97 1.76 -10.08
N ALA A 14 -19.02 1.88 -8.76
CA ALA A 14 -18.72 0.79 -7.83
C ALA A 14 -19.53 -0.49 -8.08
N LYS A 15 -20.81 -0.35 -8.47
CA LYS A 15 -21.72 -1.45 -8.85
C LYS A 15 -21.21 -2.39 -9.96
N HIS A 16 -20.22 -1.97 -10.74
CA HIS A 16 -19.67 -2.83 -11.80
C HIS A 16 -18.67 -3.86 -11.26
N TYR A 17 -18.06 -3.64 -10.09
CA TYR A 17 -17.13 -4.59 -9.49
C TYR A 17 -17.83 -5.87 -9.01
N GLU A 18 -19.07 -5.75 -8.55
CA GLU A 18 -19.89 -6.86 -8.04
C GLU A 18 -20.19 -7.94 -9.09
N ARG A 19 -20.08 -7.61 -10.38
CA ARG A 19 -20.33 -8.57 -11.48
C ARG A 19 -19.19 -9.59 -11.64
N TYR A 20 -18.02 -9.32 -11.05
CA TYR A 20 -16.82 -10.11 -11.27
C TYR A 20 -16.41 -10.89 -10.02
N GLN A 21 -17.29 -11.79 -9.56
CA GLN A 21 -17.12 -12.56 -8.31
C GLN A 21 -15.91 -13.50 -8.29
N SER A 22 -15.29 -13.77 -9.45
CA SER A 22 -14.07 -14.59 -9.56
C SER A 22 -12.81 -13.76 -9.88
N LEU A 23 -12.91 -12.42 -9.83
CA LEU A 23 -11.80 -11.53 -10.17
C LEU A 23 -10.65 -11.69 -9.18
N LYS A 24 -9.43 -11.90 -9.69
CA LYS A 24 -8.23 -12.06 -8.85
C LYS A 24 -7.32 -10.84 -8.85
N GLU A 25 -7.32 -10.08 -9.93
CA GLU A 25 -6.50 -8.87 -10.06
C GLU A 25 -7.29 -7.75 -10.70
N LEU A 26 -7.24 -6.58 -10.07
CA LEU A 26 -7.80 -5.32 -10.53
C LEU A 26 -6.70 -4.26 -10.61
N ASP A 27 -6.63 -3.59 -11.75
CA ASP A 27 -5.77 -2.44 -12.04
C ASP A 27 -6.71 -1.30 -12.45
N ALA A 28 -6.79 -0.26 -11.61
CA ALA A 28 -7.71 0.85 -11.75
C ALA A 28 -6.94 2.18 -11.80
N GLY A 29 -7.40 3.11 -12.64
CA GLY A 29 -6.90 4.48 -12.64
C GLY A 29 -7.33 5.21 -11.37
N ILE A 30 -8.63 5.50 -11.26
CA ILE A 30 -9.20 6.27 -10.15
C ILE A 30 -10.14 5.38 -9.34
N MET A 31 -10.05 5.45 -8.01
CA MET A 31 -10.97 4.77 -7.09
C MET A 31 -11.18 5.61 -5.83
N MET A 32 -12.39 5.59 -5.28
CA MET A 32 -12.68 6.21 -3.98
C MET A 32 -12.56 5.19 -2.86
N THR A 33 -12.22 5.64 -1.65
CA THR A 33 -12.15 4.75 -0.46
C THR A 33 -13.47 4.04 -0.16
N VAL A 34 -14.62 4.65 -0.50
CA VAL A 34 -15.94 4.02 -0.34
C VAL A 34 -16.22 2.89 -1.32
N ASP A 35 -15.52 2.85 -2.45
CA ASP A 35 -15.75 1.83 -3.49
C ASP A 35 -15.23 0.45 -3.06
N PHE A 36 -14.43 0.38 -1.98
CA PHE A 36 -13.88 -0.87 -1.46
C PHE A 36 -14.96 -1.88 -1.08
N GLY A 37 -16.14 -1.41 -0.64
CA GLY A 37 -17.24 -2.28 -0.22
C GLY A 37 -17.89 -3.05 -1.37
N PHE A 38 -17.60 -2.65 -2.61
CA PHE A 38 -18.13 -3.28 -3.83
C PHE A 38 -17.10 -4.23 -4.46
N LEU A 39 -15.88 -4.29 -3.92
CA LEU A 39 -14.83 -5.15 -4.46
C LEU A 39 -15.13 -6.62 -4.15
N PRO A 40 -14.93 -7.53 -5.12
CA PRO A 40 -15.19 -8.95 -4.90
C PRO A 40 -14.19 -9.54 -3.90
N GLN A 41 -14.69 -10.38 -2.98
CA GLN A 41 -13.85 -11.04 -1.96
C GLN A 41 -12.80 -11.98 -2.55
N SER A 42 -12.93 -12.39 -3.81
CA SER A 42 -11.94 -13.19 -4.53
C SER A 42 -10.63 -12.46 -4.82
N LEU A 43 -10.62 -11.12 -4.72
CA LEU A 43 -9.52 -10.26 -5.17
C LEU A 43 -8.25 -10.48 -4.35
N GLU A 44 -7.13 -10.68 -5.05
CA GLU A 44 -5.81 -10.93 -4.45
C GLU A 44 -4.82 -9.78 -4.73
N ILE A 45 -5.02 -9.06 -5.83
CA ILE A 45 -4.16 -7.97 -6.28
C ILE A 45 -5.02 -6.76 -6.62
N LEU A 46 -4.77 -5.64 -5.94
CA LEU A 46 -5.40 -4.36 -6.22
C LEU A 46 -4.32 -3.30 -6.47
N LYS A 47 -4.42 -2.65 -7.62
CA LYS A 47 -3.58 -1.51 -7.99
C LYS A 47 -4.48 -0.35 -8.35
N ILE A 48 -4.18 0.80 -7.78
CA ILE A 48 -4.92 2.05 -7.95
C ILE A 48 -3.88 3.12 -8.25
N GLU A 49 -4.02 3.82 -9.36
CA GLU A 49 -3.14 4.95 -9.66
C GLU A 49 -3.44 6.11 -8.71
N GLU A 50 -4.73 6.44 -8.55
CA GLU A 50 -5.23 7.53 -7.71
C GLU A 50 -6.37 7.06 -6.80
N LEU A 51 -6.04 6.86 -5.52
CA LEU A 51 -6.98 6.58 -4.44
C LEU A 51 -7.41 7.89 -3.80
N TYR A 52 -8.65 8.30 -4.06
CA TYR A 52 -9.24 9.49 -3.47
C TYR A 52 -9.94 9.16 -2.15
N GLU A 53 -9.57 9.90 -1.10
CA GLU A 53 -10.26 9.80 0.18
C GLU A 53 -11.42 10.79 0.27
N ILE A 54 -12.50 10.34 0.91
CA ILE A 54 -13.62 11.19 1.31
C ILE A 54 -13.75 11.17 2.84
N ALA A 55 -14.36 12.21 3.42
CA ALA A 55 -14.40 12.44 4.86
C ALA A 55 -15.24 11.42 5.66
N GLU A 56 -16.06 10.63 4.99
CA GLU A 56 -16.85 9.60 5.64
C GLU A 56 -16.00 8.34 5.91
N PRO A 57 -16.04 7.79 7.14
CA PRO A 57 -15.32 6.57 7.43
C PRO A 57 -15.94 5.45 6.58
N PRO A 58 -15.12 4.71 5.79
CA PRO A 58 -15.64 3.60 5.03
C PRO A 58 -16.13 2.56 6.02
N ARG A 59 -17.44 2.28 5.99
CA ARG A 59 -17.99 0.99 6.43
C ARG A 59 -17.61 -0.15 5.46
N ALA A 60 -16.73 0.14 4.50
CA ALA A 60 -16.32 -0.78 3.45
C ALA A 60 -15.47 -1.91 4.03
N GLU A 61 -15.97 -3.14 3.85
CA GLU A 61 -15.18 -4.33 4.08
C GLU A 61 -14.12 -4.47 2.99
N VAL A 62 -12.86 -4.53 3.40
CA VAL A 62 -11.75 -4.76 2.47
C VAL A 62 -11.72 -6.25 2.08
N PRO A 63 -11.46 -6.60 0.80
CA PRO A 63 -11.33 -8.00 0.40
C PRO A 63 -10.25 -8.72 1.19
N GLN A 64 -10.62 -9.76 1.93
CA GLN A 64 -9.72 -10.40 2.88
C GLN A 64 -8.61 -11.23 2.22
N ASN A 65 -8.78 -11.57 0.93
CA ASN A 65 -7.79 -12.32 0.15
C ASN A 65 -6.68 -11.43 -0.45
N LEU A 66 -6.70 -10.11 -0.22
CA LEU A 66 -5.67 -9.21 -0.75
C LEU A 66 -4.28 -9.54 -0.23
N LYS A 67 -3.38 -9.84 -1.17
CA LYS A 67 -1.94 -10.09 -0.96
C LYS A 67 -1.09 -8.94 -1.49
N VAL A 68 -1.58 -8.21 -2.49
CA VAL A 68 -0.86 -7.10 -3.11
C VAL A 68 -1.77 -5.87 -3.16
N PHE A 69 -1.30 -4.79 -2.57
CA PHE A 69 -1.98 -3.50 -2.63
C PHE A 69 -1.00 -2.41 -3.07
N LYS A 70 -1.40 -1.63 -4.06
CA LYS A 70 -0.64 -0.49 -4.57
C LYS A 70 -1.58 0.69 -4.78
N ALA A 71 -1.27 1.83 -4.17
CA ALA A 71 -2.10 3.03 -4.31
C ALA A 71 -1.25 4.30 -4.34
N GLY A 72 -1.57 5.25 -5.22
CA GLY A 72 -1.20 6.64 -5.05
C GLY A 72 -2.30 7.37 -4.29
N VAL A 73 -1.98 7.95 -3.13
CA VAL A 73 -2.98 8.58 -2.27
C VAL A 73 -3.25 10.01 -2.75
N ARG A 74 -4.53 10.40 -2.76
CA ARG A 74 -5.02 11.75 -3.07
C ARG A 74 -5.97 12.20 -1.97
N ASN A 75 -5.98 13.50 -1.68
CA ASN A 75 -6.78 14.11 -0.60
C ASN A 75 -6.56 13.39 0.73
N ALA A 76 -5.31 13.35 1.23
CA ALA A 76 -4.91 12.39 2.25
C ALA A 76 -5.52 12.59 3.65
N LEU A 77 -6.76 12.13 3.86
CA LEU A 77 -7.57 12.24 5.08
C LEU A 77 -7.31 11.12 6.11
N LYS A 78 -6.32 10.26 5.88
CA LYS A 78 -5.93 9.09 6.71
C LYS A 78 -6.92 7.91 6.69
N THR A 79 -8.01 7.99 5.95
CA THR A 79 -8.95 6.90 5.68
C THR A 79 -8.26 5.69 5.04
N TYR A 80 -7.27 5.90 4.17
CA TYR A 80 -6.52 4.80 3.56
C TYR A 80 -5.76 3.92 4.59
N LEU A 81 -5.35 4.49 5.74
CA LEU A 81 -4.71 3.73 6.82
C LEU A 81 -5.65 2.66 7.38
N ASN A 82 -6.93 3.01 7.56
CA ASN A 82 -7.96 2.10 8.04
C ASN A 82 -8.22 0.96 7.04
N LEU A 83 -8.15 1.23 5.74
CA LEU A 83 -8.25 0.19 4.71
C LEU A 83 -7.04 -0.74 4.76
N VAL A 84 -5.83 -0.19 4.80
CA VAL A 84 -4.59 -0.99 4.86
C VAL A 84 -4.54 -1.86 6.11
N HIS A 85 -4.98 -1.33 7.26
CA HIS A 85 -5.09 -2.09 8.51
C HIS A 85 -5.87 -3.40 8.32
N GLN A 86 -6.98 -3.36 7.58
CA GLN A 86 -7.88 -4.50 7.39
C GLN A 86 -7.29 -5.58 6.47
N MET A 87 -6.21 -5.30 5.72
CA MET A 87 -5.59 -6.24 4.79
C MET A 87 -4.68 -7.24 5.51
N LYS A 88 -5.27 -8.16 6.28
CA LYS A 88 -4.52 -9.09 7.16
C LYS A 88 -3.68 -10.14 6.42
N ASN A 89 -3.84 -10.29 5.11
CA ASN A 89 -3.09 -11.20 4.25
C ASN A 89 -2.07 -10.50 3.35
N LEU A 90 -1.84 -9.20 3.56
CA LEU A 90 -0.98 -8.41 2.70
C LEU A 90 0.48 -8.87 2.75
N GLU A 91 1.08 -9.09 1.58
CA GLU A 91 2.49 -9.45 1.42
C GLU A 91 3.29 -8.35 0.71
N VAL A 92 2.62 -7.54 -0.11
CA VAL A 92 3.22 -6.47 -0.90
C VAL A 92 2.42 -5.20 -0.74
N LEU A 93 3.07 -4.15 -0.25
CA LEU A 93 2.50 -2.82 -0.17
C LEU A 93 3.31 -1.83 -1.00
N LYS A 94 2.61 -1.03 -1.81
CA LYS A 94 3.16 0.21 -2.38
C LYS A 94 2.22 1.37 -2.06
N ILE A 95 2.76 2.42 -1.45
CA ILE A 95 2.03 3.68 -1.22
C ILE A 95 2.83 4.81 -1.88
N CYS A 96 2.15 5.64 -2.67
CA CYS A 96 2.70 6.88 -3.21
C CYS A 96 2.00 8.10 -2.61
N ASP A 97 2.73 9.21 -2.54
CA ASP A 97 2.21 10.57 -2.29
C ASP A 97 1.39 10.70 -1.00
N SER A 98 1.78 9.94 0.02
CA SER A 98 1.09 9.91 1.30
C SER A 98 1.77 10.79 2.36
N PRO A 99 1.01 11.51 3.20
CA PRO A 99 1.53 12.23 4.36
C PRO A 99 1.87 11.30 5.55
N LEU A 100 2.11 10.01 5.28
CA LEU A 100 2.49 9.01 6.28
C LEU A 100 3.70 9.49 7.08
N ALA A 101 3.54 9.66 8.39
CA ALA A 101 4.60 10.09 9.29
C ALA A 101 5.30 8.92 9.99
N ASN A 102 4.56 7.84 10.26
CA ASN A 102 5.07 6.61 10.88
C ASN A 102 4.49 5.38 10.18
N ILE A 103 5.33 4.39 9.88
CA ILE A 103 4.92 3.10 9.32
C ILE A 103 3.99 2.32 10.26
N ASP A 104 4.11 2.52 11.58
CA ASP A 104 3.24 1.87 12.57
C ASP A 104 1.76 2.19 12.36
N ASP A 105 1.45 3.36 11.79
CA ASP A 105 0.08 3.79 11.53
C ASP A 105 -0.63 2.89 10.51
N LEU A 106 0.13 2.20 9.65
CA LEU A 106 -0.40 1.24 8.68
C LEU A 106 -0.83 -0.09 9.32
N LYS A 107 -0.35 -0.40 10.53
CA LYS A 107 -0.65 -1.64 11.28
C LYS A 107 -0.57 -2.90 10.40
N LEU A 108 0.54 -3.01 9.66
CA LEU A 108 0.76 -4.07 8.68
C LEU A 108 0.92 -5.45 9.32
N PRO A 109 0.55 -6.54 8.61
CA PRO A 109 0.79 -7.91 9.08
C PRO A 109 2.29 -8.26 9.00
N GLU A 110 3.03 -7.97 10.06
CA GLU A 110 4.50 -7.98 10.09
C GLU A 110 5.14 -9.28 9.58
N SER A 111 4.57 -10.42 9.96
CA SER A 111 5.05 -11.75 9.56
C SER A 111 4.81 -12.08 8.08
N LYS A 112 3.97 -11.34 7.36
CA LYS A 112 3.60 -11.62 5.96
C LYS A 112 4.24 -10.67 4.96
N ILE A 113 4.58 -9.45 5.37
CA ILE A 113 5.15 -8.45 4.46
C ILE A 113 6.50 -8.94 3.91
N LYS A 114 6.55 -9.06 2.59
CA LYS A 114 7.73 -9.46 1.80
C LYS A 114 8.31 -8.30 1.01
N LYS A 115 7.49 -7.31 0.65
CA LYS A 115 7.91 -6.15 -0.15
C LYS A 115 7.20 -4.89 0.33
N LEU A 116 7.97 -3.84 0.57
CA LEU A 116 7.47 -2.52 0.90
C LEU A 116 8.05 -1.49 -0.05
N SER A 117 7.19 -0.63 -0.60
CA SER A 117 7.57 0.46 -1.49
C SER A 117 6.88 1.74 -1.05
N LEU A 118 7.66 2.73 -0.63
CA LEU A 118 7.15 4.04 -0.23
C LEU A 118 7.72 5.08 -1.19
N VAL A 119 6.83 5.83 -1.83
CA VAL A 119 7.18 6.79 -2.88
C VAL A 119 6.62 8.16 -2.49
N SER A 120 7.45 9.19 -2.46
CA SER A 120 7.07 10.56 -2.07
C SER A 120 6.39 10.64 -0.69
N CYS A 121 6.74 9.74 0.24
CA CYS A 121 6.27 9.80 1.64
C CYS A 121 7.20 10.70 2.47
N GLN A 122 7.21 12.00 2.17
CA GLN A 122 8.22 12.95 2.67
C GLN A 122 8.16 13.22 4.18
N TYR A 123 6.99 13.00 4.79
CA TYR A 123 6.77 13.18 6.22
C TYR A 123 7.22 11.99 7.06
N LEU A 124 7.60 10.87 6.42
CA LEU A 124 8.10 9.70 7.11
C LEU A 124 9.50 9.97 7.63
N THR A 125 9.63 10.03 8.95
CA THR A 125 10.90 10.36 9.64
C THR A 125 11.43 9.22 10.49
N LYS A 126 10.60 8.26 10.88
CA LYS A 126 10.99 7.13 11.74
C LYS A 126 10.94 5.84 10.94
N PHE A 127 12.12 5.28 10.64
CA PHE A 127 12.23 4.05 9.85
C PHE A 127 12.49 2.80 10.68
N SER A 128 12.81 2.91 11.96
CA SER A 128 13.10 1.78 12.86
C SER A 128 11.99 0.72 12.90
N SER A 129 10.72 1.12 12.74
CA SER A 129 9.59 0.19 12.64
C SER A 129 9.70 -0.81 11.47
N LEU A 130 10.52 -0.52 10.44
CA LEU A 130 10.78 -1.47 9.36
C LEU A 130 11.52 -2.72 9.84
N LEU A 131 12.31 -2.61 10.91
CA LEU A 131 13.07 -3.75 11.45
C LEU A 131 12.15 -4.88 11.93
N ARG A 132 10.88 -4.59 12.22
CA ARG A 132 9.88 -5.57 12.66
C ARG A 132 9.33 -6.47 11.54
N PHE A 133 9.76 -6.32 10.29
CA PHE A 133 9.31 -7.16 9.17
C PHE A 133 10.31 -8.30 8.88
N PRO A 134 10.29 -9.43 9.62
CA PRO A 134 11.31 -10.47 9.54
C PRO A 134 11.36 -11.21 8.20
N ASN A 135 10.31 -11.07 7.37
CA ASN A 135 10.18 -11.69 6.07
C ASN A 135 10.34 -10.70 4.90
N SER A 136 10.65 -9.44 5.18
CA SER A 136 10.86 -8.43 4.14
C SER A 136 12.10 -8.77 3.32
N LYS A 137 11.90 -8.93 2.01
CA LYS A 137 12.96 -9.25 1.03
C LYS A 137 13.32 -8.05 0.18
N ARG A 138 12.40 -7.08 0.04
CA ARG A 138 12.59 -5.90 -0.79
C ARG A 138 12.03 -4.66 -0.12
N LEU A 139 12.88 -3.64 -0.02
CA LEU A 139 12.52 -2.30 0.45
C LEU A 139 12.87 -1.30 -0.65
N LEU A 140 11.89 -0.50 -1.04
CA LEU A 140 12.06 0.61 -1.98
C LEU A 140 11.59 1.90 -1.31
N LEU A 141 12.47 2.88 -1.25
CA LEU A 141 12.20 4.24 -0.80
C LEU A 141 12.56 5.19 -1.94
N ASP A 142 11.55 5.87 -2.49
CA ASP A 142 11.73 6.86 -3.56
C ASP A 142 11.20 8.21 -3.08
N ASN A 143 12.01 9.27 -3.20
CA ASN A 143 11.69 10.61 -2.75
C ASN A 143 11.26 10.66 -1.26
N CYS A 144 11.93 9.87 -0.43
CA CYS A 144 11.81 9.84 1.03
C CYS A 144 13.13 10.30 1.67
N ARG A 145 13.12 10.48 2.99
CA ARG A 145 14.35 10.64 3.78
C ARG A 145 15.17 9.35 3.79
N PHE A 146 16.49 9.47 3.88
CA PHE A 146 17.38 8.31 3.98
C PHE A 146 17.23 7.65 5.37
N PRO A 147 16.99 6.33 5.45
CA PRO A 147 16.65 5.66 6.70
C PRO A 147 17.91 5.19 7.45
N LEU A 148 18.67 6.13 8.03
CA LEU A 148 19.93 5.85 8.73
C LEU A 148 19.80 4.76 9.78
N GLU A 149 18.65 4.70 10.48
CA GLU A 149 18.42 3.76 11.58
C GLU A 149 18.42 2.29 11.13
N LEU A 150 18.19 2.01 9.84
CA LEU A 150 18.20 0.64 9.32
C LEU A 150 19.60 0.06 9.15
N PHE A 151 20.63 0.91 9.18
CA PHE A 151 22.01 0.53 8.90
C PHE A 151 22.91 0.61 10.16
N GLN A 152 22.31 0.80 11.34
CA GLN A 152 23.04 0.84 12.61
C GLN A 152 23.33 -0.55 13.18
N ASP A 153 22.56 -1.57 12.78
CA ASP A 153 22.70 -2.95 13.26
C ASP A 153 22.53 -3.94 12.09
N GLU A 154 23.52 -4.84 11.93
CA GLU A 154 23.54 -5.88 10.90
C GLU A 154 22.46 -6.96 11.10
N SER A 155 21.89 -7.07 12.31
CA SER A 155 20.78 -7.99 12.59
C SER A 155 19.44 -7.50 12.00
N GLY A 156 19.35 -6.20 11.71
CA GLY A 156 18.18 -5.55 11.15
C GLY A 156 17.86 -6.04 9.75
N LEU A 157 16.63 -6.51 9.52
CA LEU A 157 16.15 -6.95 8.20
C LEU A 157 16.95 -8.11 7.59
N ALA A 158 17.32 -9.13 8.37
CA ALA A 158 18.15 -10.27 7.94
C ALA A 158 17.74 -10.99 6.63
N LYS A 159 16.48 -10.89 6.18
CA LYS A 159 16.01 -11.48 4.91
C LYS A 159 15.99 -10.50 3.73
N LEU A 160 16.42 -9.25 3.93
CA LEU A 160 16.44 -8.22 2.89
C LEU A 160 17.49 -8.56 1.83
N ARG A 161 17.05 -8.67 0.59
CA ARG A 161 17.91 -8.98 -0.57
C ARG A 161 18.03 -7.81 -1.53
N THR A 162 17.18 -6.81 -1.37
CA THR A 162 17.13 -5.66 -2.27
C THR A 162 16.70 -4.44 -1.49
N PHE A 163 17.61 -3.48 -1.37
CA PHE A 163 17.30 -2.13 -0.95
C PHE A 163 17.47 -1.20 -2.16
N LYS A 164 16.45 -0.40 -2.46
CA LYS A 164 16.51 0.64 -3.47
C LYS A 164 16.16 1.97 -2.82
N PHE A 165 17.08 2.91 -2.88
CA PHE A 165 16.88 4.26 -2.43
C PHE A 165 17.10 5.23 -3.59
N LYS A 166 16.15 6.14 -3.77
CA LYS A 166 16.26 7.28 -4.67
C LYS A 166 15.68 8.47 -3.95
N THR A 167 16.35 9.61 -3.97
CA THR A 167 15.77 10.83 -3.41
C THR A 167 16.16 12.02 -4.25
N LYS A 168 15.28 13.01 -4.28
CA LYS A 168 15.59 14.36 -4.75
C LYS A 168 15.83 15.32 -3.58
N MET A 169 15.67 14.84 -2.35
CA MET A 169 15.91 15.62 -1.14
C MET A 169 17.41 15.68 -0.84
N PRO A 170 17.91 16.77 -0.22
CA PRO A 170 19.28 16.81 0.28
C PRO A 170 19.52 15.67 1.28
N LEU A 171 20.66 14.99 1.16
CA LEU A 171 21.14 14.09 2.20
C LEU A 171 21.66 14.98 3.33
N VAL A 172 21.00 14.92 4.49
CA VAL A 172 21.44 15.57 5.74
C VAL A 172 22.06 14.51 6.63
#